data_AF-A0A644SJR9-F1
#
_entry.id   AF-A0A644SJR9-F1
#
_cell.length_a   1.000
_cell.length_b   1.000
_cell.length_c   1.000
_cell.angle_alpha   90.00
_cell.angle_beta   90.00
_cell.angle_gamma   90.00
#
_symmetry.space_group_name_H-M   'P 1'
#
loop_
_entity.id
_entity.type
_entity.pdbx_description
1 polymer ?
#
loop_
_entity_poly.entity_id
_entity_poly.type
_entity_poly.pdbx_seq_one_letter_code
_entity_poly.pdbx_strand_id
1 'polypeptide(L)' 'MNTEIKKIEISIKEVAAYLGWKYSRAQSVKFRQEPSEDYEEYLKAVEKIRVAKIEAQKTFEKFLKS' A
#
# COMPACT_ATOMS: atom_id res chain seq x y z
N MET A 1 21.40 9.32 12.55
CA MET A 1 20.21 8.47 12.73
C MET A 1 20.04 7.67 11.44
N ASN A 2 20.29 6.37 11.47
CA ASN A 2 19.88 5.48 10.38
C ASN A 2 18.37 5.31 10.51
N THR A 3 17.60 6.06 9.73
CA THR A 3 16.19 5.76 9.54
C THR A 3 16.12 4.52 8.66
N GLU A 4 16.23 3.35 9.29
CA GLU A 4 15.69 2.13 8.69
C GLU A 4 14.23 2.44 8.37
N ILE A 5 13.93 2.59 7.08
CA ILE A 5 12.55 2.69 6.62
C ILE A 5 11.94 1.35 7.01
N LYS A 6 11.22 1.34 8.14
CA LYS A 6 10.46 0.17 8.60
C LYS A 6 9.68 -0.33 7.39
N LYS A 7 9.78 -1.62 7.11
CA LYS A 7 9.08 -2.25 5.99
C LYS A 7 7.60 -1.88 6.08
N ILE A 8 7.14 -1.00 5.19
CA ILE A 8 5.75 -0.53 5.22
C ILE A 8 4.88 -1.67 4.71
N GLU A 9 4.18 -2.31 5.63
CA GLU A 9 3.20 -3.32 5.31
C GLU A 9 1.90 -2.66 4.82
N ILE A 10 1.41 -3.15 3.68
CA ILE A 10 0.15 -2.74 3.08
C ILE A 10 -0.85 -3.88 3.26
N SER A 11 -1.91 -3.61 3.99
CA SER A 11 -2.97 -4.59 4.23
C SER A 11 -3.91 -4.71 3.03
N ILE A 12 -4.53 -5.88 2.88
CA ILE A 12 -5.55 -6.11 1.83
C ILE A 12 -6.72 -5.14 2.00
N LYS A 13 -7.07 -4.77 3.24
CA LYS A 13 -8.15 -3.83 3.53
C LYS A 13 -7.86 -2.44 2.95
N GLU A 14 -6.61 -1.98 3.04
CA GLU A 14 -6.20 -0.69 2.48
C GLU A 14 -6.26 -0.70 0.96
N VAL A 15 -5.81 -1.78 0.33
CA VAL A 15 -5.92 -1.92 -1.13
C VAL A 15 -7.37 -1.97 -1.58
N ALA A 16 -8.21 -2.71 -0.86
CA ALA A 16 -9.64 -2.79 -1.14
C ALA A 16 -10.32 -1.41 -1.03
N ALA A 17 -10.01 -0.65 0.03
CA ALA A 17 -10.54 0.69 0.21
C ALA A 17 -10.06 1.65 -0.89
N TYR A 18 -8.78 1.59 -1.27
CA TYR A 18 -8.20 2.43 -2.33
C TYR A 18 -8.87 2.17 -3.69
N LEU A 19 -9.15 0.92 -4.02
CA LEU A 19 -9.77 0.52 -5.29
C LEU A 19 -11.30 0.54 -5.28
N GLY A 20 -11.94 0.84 -4.14
CA GLY A 20 -13.40 0.73 -4.00
C GLY A 20 -13.91 -0.72 -4.12
N TRP A 21 -13.06 -1.70 -3.84
CA TRP A 21 -13.39 -3.12 -3.93
C TRP A 21 -13.91 -3.66 -2.59
N LYS A 22 -14.71 -4.72 -2.67
CA LYS A 22 -14.98 -5.55 -1.49
C LYS A 22 -13.69 -6.25 -1.03
N TYR A 23 -13.52 -6.42 0.27
CA TYR A 23 -12.37 -7.13 0.85
C TYR A 23 -12.15 -8.52 0.21
N SER A 24 -13.22 -9.29 0.01
CA SER A 24 -13.15 -10.63 -0.59
C SER A 24 -12.60 -10.63 -2.01
N ARG A 25 -12.91 -9.59 -2.81
CA ARG A 25 -12.34 -9.43 -4.16
C ARG A 25 -10.84 -9.18 -4.09
N ALA A 26 -10.42 -8.18 -3.31
CA ALA A 26 -9.01 -7.85 -3.13
C ALA A 26 -8.21 -9.03 -2.56
N GLN A 27 -8.82 -9.78 -1.63
CA GLN A 27 -8.25 -10.98 -1.04
C GLN A 27 -8.05 -12.08 -2.09
N SER A 28 -9.07 -12.38 -2.90
CA SER A 28 -8.99 -13.37 -3.97
C SER A 28 -7.94 -12.99 -5.02
N VAL A 29 -7.90 -11.73 -5.46
CA VAL A 29 -6.90 -11.23 -6.41
C VAL A 29 -5.48 -11.39 -5.85
N LYS A 30 -5.24 -10.97 -4.60
CA LYS A 30 -3.94 -11.14 -3.95
C LYS A 30 -3.51 -12.60 -3.87
N PHE A 31 -4.41 -13.52 -3.54
CA PHE A 31 -4.04 -14.92 -3.33
C PHE A 31 -3.87 -15.70 -4.63
N ARG A 32 -4.67 -15.41 -5.67
CA ARG A 32 -4.52 -16.04 -6.99
C ARG A 32 -3.16 -15.71 -7.60
N GLN A 33 -2.71 -14.46 -7.47
CA GLN A 33 -1.46 -13.98 -8.10
C GLN A 33 -1.38 -14.29 -9.61
N GLU A 34 -2.55 -14.40 -10.25
CA GLU A 34 -2.66 -14.71 -11.66
C GLU A 34 -2.47 -13.43 -12.47
N PRO A 35 -1.67 -13.45 -13.55
CA PRO A 35 -1.56 -12.33 -14.48
C PRO A 35 -2.94 -11.98 -15.04
N SER A 36 -3.47 -10.84 -14.59
CA SER A 36 -4.78 -10.34 -14.95
C SER A 36 -4.80 -8.83 -14.73
N GLU A 37 -5.70 -8.13 -15.43
CA GLU A 37 -5.88 -6.68 -15.26
C GLU A 37 -6.16 -6.32 -13.79
N ASP A 38 -7.02 -7.11 -13.13
CA ASP A 38 -7.31 -6.99 -11.69
C ASP A 38 -6.04 -7.12 -10.83
N TYR A 39 -5.15 -8.07 -11.14
CA TYR A 39 -3.92 -8.24 -10.36
C TYR A 39 -2.92 -7.10 -10.61
N GLU A 40 -2.81 -6.61 -11.84
CA GLU A 40 -2.01 -5.42 -12.12
C GLU A 40 -2.54 -4.17 -11.40
N GLU A 41 -3.86 -3.99 -11.41
CA GLU A 41 -4.51 -2.89 -10.69
C GLU A 41 -4.25 -2.99 -9.17
N TYR A 42 -4.34 -4.21 -8.63
CA TYR A 42 -3.99 -4.49 -7.23
C TYR A 42 -2.54 -4.09 -6.91
N LEU A 43 -1.56 -4.47 -7.75
CA LEU A 43 -0.15 -4.12 -7.55
C LEU A 43 0.10 -2.61 -7.66
N LYS A 44 -0.52 -1.94 -8.63
CA LYS A 44 -0.45 -0.48 -8.79
C LYS A 44 -1.01 0.23 -7.55
N ALA A 45 -2.12 -0.25 -6.99
CA ALA A 45 -2.68 0.29 -5.76
C ALA A 45 -1.74 0.08 -4.56
N VAL A 46 -1.16 -1.11 -4.39
CA VAL A 46 -0.18 -1.38 -3.34
C VAL A 46 0.98 -0.38 -3.39
N GLU A 47 1.52 -0.12 -4.59
CA GLU A 47 2.63 0.81 -4.75
C GLU A 47 2.23 2.25 -4.41
N LYS A 48 1.07 2.72 -4.89
CA LYS A 48 0.59 4.08 -4.57
C LYS A 48 0.37 4.28 -3.07
N ILE A 49 -0.23 3.30 -2.39
CA ILE A 49 -0.43 3.38 -0.93
C ILE A 49 0.92 3.38 -0.21
N ARG A 50 1.88 2.57 -0.66
CA ARG A 50 3.24 2.54 -0.10
C ARG A 50 3.92 3.89 -0.23
N VAL A 51 3.93 4.50 -1.41
CA VAL A 51 4.54 5.82 -1.65
C VAL A 51 3.90 6.88 -0.73
N ALA A 52 2.57 6.93 -0.67
CA ALA A 52 1.86 7.89 0.17
C ALA A 52 2.23 7.74 1.66
N LYS A 53 2.39 6.51 2.16
CA LYS A 53 2.84 6.26 3.54
C LYS A 53 4.28 6.70 3.78
N ILE A 54 5.19 6.47 2.83
CA ILE A 54 6.59 6.94 2.91
C ILE A 54 6.61 8.47 2.99
N GLU A 55 5.84 9.15 2.14
CA GLU A 55 5.76 10.61 2.11
C GLU A 55 5.17 11.18 3.41
N ALA A 56 4.12 10.54 3.94
CA ALA A 56 3.55 10.91 5.24
C ALA A 56 4.57 10.74 6.37
N GLN A 57 5.33 9.63 6.39
CA GLN A 57 6.38 9.42 7.39
C GLN A 57 7.49 10.46 7.30
N LYS A 58 7.99 10.75 6.08
CA LYS A 58 9.01 11.80 5.86
C LYS A 58 8.53 13.16 6.34
N THR A 59 7.28 13.50 6.03
CA THR A 59 6.65 14.76 6.47
C THR A 59 6.55 14.84 7.99
N PHE A 60 6.12 13.75 8.64
CA PHE A 60 6.03 13.67 10.08
C PHE A 60 7.40 13.80 10.77
N GLU A 61 8.43 13.10 10.26
CA GLU A 61 9.80 13.20 10.77
C GLU A 61 10.36 14.62 10.62
N LYS A 62 10.04 15.32 9.53
CA LYS A 62 10.44 16.72 9.34
C LYS A 62 9.76 17.65 10.35
N PHE A 63 8.46 17.45 10.59
CA PHE A 63 7.71 18.21 11.58
C PHE A 63 8.27 18.03 13.00
N LEU A 64 8.58 16.80 13.42
CA LEU A 64 9.13 16.52 14.76
C LEU A 64 10.55 17.05 14.98
N LYS A 65 11.31 17.32 13.90
CA LYS A 65 12.69 17.83 13.97
C LYS A 65 12.79 19.35 13.80
N SER A 66 11.67 20.02 13.51
CA SER A 66 11.58 21.49 13.39
C SER A 66 11.17 22.09 14.73
#